data_AF-A0A077M205-F1
#
_entry.id   AF-A0A077M205-F1
#
_cell.length_a   1.000
_cell.length_b   1.000
_cell.length_c   1.000
_cell.angle_alpha   90.00
_cell.angle_beta   90.00
_cell.angle_gamma   90.00
#
_symmetry.space_group_name_H-M   'P 1'
#
loop_
_entity.id
_entity.type
_entity.pdbx_description
1 polymer ?
#
loop_
_entity_poly.entity_id
_entity_poly.type
_entity_poly.pdbx_seq_one_letter_code
_entity_poly.pdbx_strand_id
1 'polypeptide(L)'
;MAAARAEVDRVLDRPGTQHVTTLAESRTAVLLGEITDLVAERDELRDPRLQALVDDDLARHGSLVVSLEEYLDRFGDVRSSAAALHVHPNTLRYRIRRAERVLGMRLDDPEDRLLLQLQLRRWRRHGP
;
A
#
# COMPACT_ATOMS: atom_id res chain seq x y z
N MET A 1 -4.13 -12.67 31.93
CA MET A 1 -5.47 -12.54 31.33
C MET A 1 -6.11 -11.19 31.67
N ALA A 2 -5.46 -10.09 31.31
CA ALA A 2 -5.97 -8.72 31.54
C ALA A 2 -5.68 -7.81 30.33
N ALA A 3 -4.60 -8.06 29.58
CA ALA A 3 -4.27 -7.32 28.36
C ALA A 3 -5.24 -7.58 27.18
N ALA A 4 -5.87 -8.76 27.11
CA ALA A 4 -6.75 -9.13 25.99
C ALA A 4 -8.14 -8.46 26.00
N ARG A 5 -8.54 -7.79 27.10
CA ARG A 5 -9.82 -7.06 27.17
C ARG A 5 -9.71 -5.61 26.72
N ALA A 6 -8.55 -4.97 26.89
CA ALA A 6 -8.36 -3.56 26.54
C ALA A 6 -8.25 -3.29 25.03
N GLU A 7 -8.00 -4.33 24.22
CA GLU A 7 -7.92 -4.23 22.75
C GLU A 7 -9.30 -4.37 22.09
N VAL A 8 -10.24 -5.06 22.75
CA VAL A 8 -11.61 -5.26 22.27
C VAL A 8 -12.43 -3.97 22.39
N ASP A 9 -12.25 -3.19 23.45
CA ASP A 9 -13.09 -2.01 23.71
C ASP A 9 -12.79 -0.82 22.78
N ARG A 10 -11.60 -0.73 22.17
CA ARG A 10 -11.29 0.33 21.18
C ARG A 10 -11.88 0.06 19.78
N VAL A 11 -12.26 -1.18 19.49
CA VAL A 11 -12.82 -1.58 18.19
C VAL A 11 -14.34 -1.34 18.11
N LEU A 12 -15.00 -1.06 19.23
CA LEU A 12 -16.47 -1.03 19.30
C LEU A 12 -17.12 0.36 19.16
N ASP A 13 -16.36 1.48 19.16
CA ASP A 13 -16.97 2.82 19.27
C ASP A 13 -17.02 3.65 17.96
N ARG A 14 -17.24 2.99 16.81
CA ARG A 14 -17.60 3.68 15.56
C ARG A 14 -18.82 3.04 14.90
N PRO A 15 -19.95 3.76 14.75
CA PRO A 15 -21.11 3.22 14.05
C PRO A 15 -20.83 3.23 12.55
N GLY A 16 -20.78 2.03 11.97
CA GLY A 16 -20.77 1.82 10.52
C GLY A 16 -19.62 0.93 10.04
N THR A 17 -19.97 -0.30 9.66
CA THR A 17 -19.15 -1.31 8.96
C THR A 17 -18.16 -2.13 9.81
N GLN A 18 -18.70 -2.89 10.78
CA GLN A 18 -18.01 -4.05 11.34
C GLN A 18 -18.13 -5.25 10.39
N HIS A 19 -17.14 -5.45 9.52
CA HIS A 19 -16.80 -6.81 9.10
C HIS A 19 -16.00 -7.43 10.26
N VAL A 20 -16.45 -8.58 10.75
CA VAL A 20 -15.68 -9.42 11.67
C VAL A 20 -14.49 -9.96 10.89
N THR A 21 -13.43 -9.16 10.79
CA THR A 21 -12.11 -9.67 10.40
C THR A 21 -11.70 -10.67 11.45
N THR A 22 -11.28 -11.86 11.04
CA THR A 22 -10.81 -12.90 11.95
C THR A 22 -9.75 -12.33 12.91
N LEU A 23 -9.59 -12.89 14.10
CA LEU A 23 -8.59 -12.41 15.08
C LEU A 23 -7.18 -12.27 14.47
N ALA A 24 -6.84 -13.13 13.51
CA ALA A 24 -5.57 -13.09 12.77
C ALA A 24 -5.50 -11.94 11.75
N GLU A 25 -6.56 -11.68 10.99
CA GLU A 25 -6.64 -10.51 10.10
C GLU A 25 -6.62 -9.20 10.90
N SER A 26 -7.31 -9.19 12.05
CA SER A 26 -7.27 -8.08 13.01
C SER A 26 -5.85 -7.85 13.52
N ARG A 27 -5.11 -8.90 13.92
CA ARG A 27 -3.71 -8.78 14.33
C ARG A 27 -2.81 -8.29 13.20
N THR A 28 -2.98 -8.80 11.99
CA THR A 28 -2.16 -8.40 10.84
C THR A 28 -2.36 -6.93 10.51
N ALA A 29 -3.61 -6.48 10.46
CA ALA A 29 -3.95 -5.08 10.20
C ALA A 29 -3.42 -4.14 11.31
N VAL A 30 -3.55 -4.53 12.58
CA VAL A 30 -3.03 -3.76 13.72
C VAL A 30 -1.51 -3.65 13.66
N LEU A 31 -0.79 -4.77 13.55
CA LEU A 31 0.68 -4.77 13.51
C LEU A 31 1.22 -4.00 12.30
N LEU A 32 0.58 -4.16 11.13
CA LEU A 32 0.99 -3.41 9.95
C LEU A 32 0.72 -1.91 10.11
N GLY A 33 -0.39 -1.54 10.75
CA GLY A 33 -0.69 -0.17 11.14
C GLY A 33 0.40 0.43 12.03
N GLU A 34 0.78 -0.27 13.09
CA GLU A 34 1.86 0.16 14.00
C GLU A 34 3.21 0.31 13.27
N ILE A 35 3.56 -0.63 12.37
CA ILE A 35 4.78 -0.53 11.56
C ILE A 35 4.72 0.70 10.66
N THR A 36 3.59 0.95 9.99
CA THR A 36 3.45 2.13 9.13
C THR A 36 3.47 3.44 9.90
N ASP A 37 2.91 3.46 11.12
CA ASP A 37 2.95 4.61 12.03
C ASP A 37 4.40 4.90 12.45
N LEU A 38 5.18 3.87 12.82
CA LEU A 38 6.62 4.01 13.16
C LEU A 38 7.46 4.52 11.99
N VAL A 39 7.19 4.06 10.77
CA VAL A 39 7.84 4.58 9.55
C VAL A 39 7.42 6.02 9.28
N ALA A 40 6.16 6.36 9.55
CA ALA A 40 5.67 7.72 9.38
C ALA A 40 6.32 8.71 10.37
N GLU A 41 6.60 8.31 11.60
CA GLU A 41 7.21 9.18 12.62
C GLU A 41 8.72 9.45 12.38
N ARG A 42 9.38 8.64 11.56
CA ARG A 42 10.83 8.70 11.31
C ARG A 42 11.14 9.09 9.88
N ASP A 43 11.53 10.34 9.66
CA ASP A 43 11.81 10.88 8.33
C ASP A 43 12.88 10.07 7.57
N GLU A 44 13.89 9.54 8.27
CA GLU A 44 14.96 8.73 7.69
C GLU A 44 14.48 7.37 7.14
N LEU A 45 13.29 6.92 7.54
CA LEU A 45 12.67 5.69 7.03
C LEU A 45 11.73 5.94 5.85
N ARG A 46 11.49 7.21 5.48
CA ARG A 46 10.64 7.57 4.35
C ARG A 46 11.48 7.59 3.08
N ASP A 47 11.08 6.79 2.10
CA ASP A 47 11.81 6.73 0.84
C ASP A 47 11.44 7.93 -0.05
N PRO A 48 12.39 8.84 -0.39
CA PRO A 48 12.11 10.01 -1.21
C PRO A 48 11.63 9.65 -2.62
N ARG A 49 11.90 8.42 -3.10
CA ARG A 49 11.42 7.93 -4.40
C ARG A 49 9.89 7.85 -4.45
N LEU A 50 9.22 7.64 -3.31
CA LEU A 50 7.75 7.63 -3.28
C LEU A 50 7.18 9.00 -3.64
N GLN A 51 7.79 10.09 -3.16
CA GLN A 51 7.34 11.44 -3.51
C GLN A 51 7.48 11.69 -5.01
N ALA A 52 8.60 11.28 -5.62
CA ALA A 52 8.80 11.38 -7.07
C ALA A 52 7.73 10.61 -7.87
N LEU A 53 7.30 9.45 -7.37
CA LEU A 53 6.21 8.68 -7.97
C LEU A 53 4.87 9.41 -7.88
N VAL A 54 4.54 9.96 -6.70
CA VAL A 54 3.30 10.71 -6.48
C VAL A 54 3.25 11.97 -7.36
N ASP A 55 4.36 12.70 -7.44
CA ASP A 55 4.46 13.90 -8.28
C ASP A 55 4.28 13.58 -9.77
N ASP A 56 4.92 12.51 -10.28
CA ASP A 56 4.73 12.07 -11.66
C ASP A 56 3.29 11.61 -11.94
N ASP A 57 2.63 11.00 -10.95
CA ASP A 57 1.26 10.54 -11.08
C ASP A 57 0.26 11.71 -11.14
N LEU A 58 0.40 12.68 -10.23
CA LEU A 58 -0.43 13.89 -10.22
C LEU A 58 -0.30 14.68 -11.52
N ALA A 59 0.91 14.77 -12.07
CA ALA A 59 1.16 15.41 -13.36
C ALA A 59 0.46 14.72 -14.56
N ARG A 60 -0.04 13.48 -14.39
CA ARG A 60 -0.56 12.63 -15.47
C ARG A 60 -1.91 12.00 -15.15
N HIS A 61 -2.73 12.71 -14.40
CA HIS A 61 -4.12 12.36 -14.08
C HIS A 61 -4.31 11.19 -13.11
N GLY A 62 -3.30 10.84 -12.28
CA GLY A 62 -3.51 10.07 -11.05
C GLY A 62 -3.87 8.60 -11.22
N SER A 63 -3.20 7.88 -12.12
CA SER A 63 -3.49 6.46 -12.39
C SER A 63 -2.33 5.50 -12.11
N LEU A 64 -1.12 6.01 -11.87
CA LEU A 64 0.10 5.25 -11.67
C LEU A 64 0.16 4.65 -10.26
N VAL A 65 -0.10 5.43 -9.21
CA VAL A 65 -0.06 4.97 -7.81
C VAL A 65 -1.11 3.87 -7.60
N VAL A 66 -2.36 4.12 -8.00
CA VAL A 66 -3.45 3.14 -7.91
C VAL A 66 -3.12 1.86 -8.69
N SER A 67 -2.52 1.99 -9.89
CA SER A 67 -2.14 0.81 -10.68
C SER A 67 -1.05 -0.01 -10.02
N LEU A 68 -0.12 0.67 -9.35
CA LEU A 68 0.99 0.04 -8.66
C LEU A 68 0.53 -0.68 -7.39
N GLU A 69 -0.34 -0.05 -6.61
CA GLU A 69 -0.95 -0.67 -5.42
C GLU A 69 -1.71 -1.95 -5.79
N GLU A 70 -2.57 -1.91 -6.81
CA GLU A 70 -3.32 -3.10 -7.25
C GLU A 70 -2.40 -4.18 -7.84
N TYR A 71 -1.30 -3.78 -8.49
CA TYR A 71 -0.28 -4.71 -8.97
C TYR A 71 0.42 -5.43 -7.82
N LEU A 72 0.80 -4.67 -6.79
CA LEU A 72 1.51 -5.17 -5.61
C LEU A 72 0.62 -6.07 -4.74
N ASP A 73 -0.63 -5.68 -4.49
CA ASP A 73 -1.58 -6.47 -3.69
C ASP A 73 -1.95 -7.81 -4.37
N ARG A 74 -1.77 -7.90 -5.69
CA ARG A 74 -1.92 -9.14 -6.47
C ARG A 74 -0.59 -9.82 -6.79
N PHE A 75 0.44 -9.56 -5.99
CA PHE A 75 1.75 -10.20 -6.08
C PHE A 75 2.43 -10.08 -7.44
N GLY A 76 2.10 -9.05 -8.21
CA GLY A 76 2.66 -8.79 -9.52
C GLY A 76 1.93 -9.45 -10.71
N ASP A 77 0.72 -9.98 -10.50
CA ASP A 77 -0.09 -10.53 -11.59
C ASP A 77 -0.75 -9.42 -12.42
N VAL A 78 -0.13 -9.13 -13.57
CA VAL A 78 -0.64 -8.14 -14.53
C VAL A 78 -2.06 -8.45 -15.01
N ARG A 79 -2.43 -9.70 -15.24
CA ARG A 79 -3.77 -10.02 -15.78
C ARG A 79 -4.83 -9.76 -14.72
N SER A 80 -4.59 -10.25 -13.51
CA SER A 80 -5.49 -10.09 -12.36
C SER A 80 -5.66 -8.62 -11.99
N SER A 81 -4.56 -7.85 -11.94
CA SER A 81 -4.61 -6.42 -11.65
C SER A 81 -5.25 -5.60 -12.77
N ALA A 82 -4.96 -5.90 -14.04
CA ALA A 82 -5.56 -5.18 -15.16
C ALA A 82 -7.08 -5.38 -15.22
N ALA A 83 -7.54 -6.60 -14.92
CA ALA A 83 -8.96 -6.90 -14.80
C ALA A 83 -9.62 -6.09 -13.66
N ALA A 84 -9.00 -6.04 -12.49
CA ALA A 84 -9.52 -5.26 -11.35
C ALA A 84 -9.60 -3.76 -11.63
N LEU A 85 -8.59 -3.21 -12.33
CA LEU A 85 -8.53 -1.80 -12.72
C LEU A 85 -9.37 -1.47 -13.96
N HIS A 86 -10.00 -2.46 -14.59
CA HIS A 86 -10.74 -2.30 -15.84
C HIS A 86 -9.90 -1.64 -16.95
N VAL A 87 -8.62 -2.02 -17.05
CA VAL A 87 -7.70 -1.56 -18.10
C VAL A 87 -7.16 -2.72 -18.92
N HIS A 88 -6.67 -2.43 -20.11
CA HIS A 88 -5.99 -3.44 -20.91
C HIS A 88 -4.66 -3.85 -20.25
N PRO A 89 -4.26 -5.14 -20.25
CA PRO A 89 -2.99 -5.60 -19.67
C PRO A 89 -1.75 -4.84 -20.17
N ASN A 90 -1.71 -4.44 -21.45
CA ASN A 90 -0.60 -3.64 -21.99
C ASN A 90 -0.53 -2.24 -21.36
N THR A 91 -1.67 -1.62 -21.07
CA THR A 91 -1.73 -0.33 -20.37
C THR A 91 -1.15 -0.47 -18.97
N LEU A 92 -1.52 -1.53 -18.24
CA LEU A 92 -0.94 -1.80 -16.93
C LEU A 92 0.58 -2.04 -17.01
N ARG A 93 1.06 -2.91 -17.93
CA ARG A 93 2.52 -3.11 -18.13
C ARG A 93 3.26 -1.82 -18.42
N TYR A 94 2.66 -0.93 -19.21
CA TYR A 94 3.24 0.38 -19.47
C TYR A 94 3.34 1.22 -18.19
N ARG A 95 2.29 1.25 -17.36
CA ARG A 95 2.30 1.94 -16.07
C ARG A 95 3.33 1.34 -15.11
N ILE A 96 3.42 0.01 -14.98
CA ILE A 96 4.41 -0.65 -14.11
C ILE A 96 5.85 -0.32 -14.54
N ARG A 97 6.17 -0.45 -15.83
CA ARG A 97 7.49 -0.05 -16.37
C ARG A 97 7.79 1.44 -16.23
N ARG A 98 6.76 2.27 -16.11
CA ARG A 98 6.91 3.70 -15.83
C ARG A 98 7.25 3.91 -14.35
N ALA A 99 6.51 3.27 -13.45
CA ALA A 99 6.79 3.32 -12.01
C ALA A 99 8.21 2.85 -11.71
N GLU A 100 8.65 1.73 -12.29
CA GLU A 100 10.03 1.22 -12.17
C GLU A 100 11.08 2.26 -12.59
N ARG A 101 10.84 2.99 -13.68
CA ARG A 101 11.74 4.05 -14.15
C ARG A 101 11.75 5.27 -13.24
N VAL A 102 10.60 5.67 -12.70
CA VAL A 102 10.51 6.81 -11.78
C VAL A 102 11.18 6.48 -10.44
N LEU A 103 10.97 5.26 -9.95
CA LEU A 103 11.51 4.78 -8.69
C LEU A 103 12.98 4.32 -8.79
N GLY A 104 13.47 3.96 -9.98
CA GLY A 104 14.75 3.27 -10.11
C GLY A 104 14.75 1.92 -9.36
N MET A 105 13.59 1.28 -9.24
CA MET A 105 13.38 -0.01 -8.59
C MET A 105 13.04 -1.07 -9.62
N ARG A 106 13.24 -2.35 -9.29
CA ARG A 106 12.78 -3.49 -10.09
C ARG A 106 11.69 -4.22 -9.32
N LEU A 107 10.47 -4.27 -9.85
CA LEU A 107 9.34 -4.85 -9.11
C LEU A 107 9.27 -6.38 -9.19
N ASP A 108 10.21 -6.99 -9.92
CA ASP A 108 10.51 -8.42 -9.84
C ASP A 108 11.43 -8.76 -8.66
N ASP A 109 12.07 -7.77 -8.04
CA ASP A 109 12.86 -7.91 -6.82
C ASP A 109 11.95 -7.89 -5.58
N PRO A 110 12.01 -8.92 -4.71
CA PRO A 110 11.12 -9.03 -3.57
C PRO A 110 11.36 -7.94 -2.51
N GLU A 111 12.59 -7.42 -2.38
CA GLU A 111 12.92 -6.39 -1.39
C GLU A 111 12.40 -5.02 -1.83
N ASP A 112 12.63 -4.64 -3.09
CA ASP A 112 12.05 -3.43 -3.68
C ASP A 112 10.52 -3.44 -3.57
N ARG A 113 9.90 -4.60 -3.87
CA ARG A 113 8.46 -4.79 -3.80
C ARG A 113 7.92 -4.60 -2.37
N LEU A 114 8.56 -5.20 -1.38
CA LEU A 114 8.16 -5.10 0.03
C LEU A 114 8.32 -3.67 0.55
N LEU A 115 9.47 -3.04 0.28
CA LEU A 115 9.72 -1.65 0.67
C LEU A 115 8.64 -0.73 0.10
N LEU A 116 8.37 -0.84 -1.20
CA LEU A 116 7.37 -0.01 -1.86
C LEU A 116 5.95 -0.24 -1.30
N GLN A 117 5.56 -1.49 -1.01
CA GLN A 117 4.28 -1.78 -0.36
C GLN A 117 4.14 -1.09 1.00
N LEU A 118 5.19 -1.11 1.82
CA LEU A 118 5.20 -0.44 3.13
C LEU A 118 5.09 1.08 2.98
N GLN A 119 5.88 1.67 2.07
CA GLN A 119 5.88 3.10 1.81
C GLN A 119 4.52 3.59 1.27
N LEU A 120 3.89 2.86 0.35
CA LEU A 120 2.54 3.17 -0.16
C LEU A 120 1.46 3.08 0.92
N ARG A 121 1.51 2.03 1.77
CA ARG A 121 0.56 1.88 2.89
C ARG A 121 0.71 3.00 3.91
N ARG A 122 1.95 3.38 4.24
CA ARG A 122 2.25 4.56 5.07
C ARG A 122 1.66 5.83 4.45
N TRP A 123 1.90 6.07 3.16
CA TRP A 123 1.40 7.26 2.47
C TRP A 123 -0.13 7.33 2.43
N ARG A 124 -0.83 6.21 2.15
CA ARG A 124 -2.30 6.18 2.19
C ARG A 124 -2.87 6.49 3.57
N ARG A 125 -2.18 6.07 4.64
CA ARG A 125 -2.64 6.22 6.01
C ARG A 125 -2.42 7.63 6.56
N HIS A 126 -1.30 8.26 6.21
CA HIS A 126 -0.89 9.55 6.77
C HIS A 126 -1.00 10.74 5.80
N GLY A 127 -1.31 10.49 4.52
CA GLY A 127 -1.18 11.49 3.47
C GLY A 127 0.29 11.74 3.08
N PRO A 128 0.54 12.69 2.16
CA PRO A 128 1.88 13.18 1.87
C PRO A 128 2.60 13.66 3.16
#